data_AF-A0A6B9HDN1-F1
#
_entry.id   AF-A0A6B9HDN1-F1
#
_cell.length_a   1.000
_cell.length_b   1.000
_cell.length_c   1.000
_cell.angle_alpha   90.00
_cell.angle_beta   90.00
_cell.angle_gamma   90.00
#
_symmetry.space_group_name_H-M   'P 1'
#
loop_
_entity.id
_entity.type
_entity.pdbx_description
1 polymer ?
#
loop_
_entity_poly.entity_id
_entity_poly.type
_entity_poly.pdbx_seq_one_letter_code
_entity_poly.pdbx_strand_id
1 'polypeptide(L)'
;MHEFTQNYRALLAHYGMQPSANTAGCANQNGDVEQSHFRFKEAVDQALRVRGTRDFATRSDYEHCLGELVRQRNLTRSQRFEAERAALRALPTAPLDFTREVTVRVSRFSLVRVLNNHYSVPSRLIGATLKARIRSENLDLYHGTAHVLTLPRLSGRN
;
A
#
# COMPACT_ATOMS: atom_id res chain seq x y z
N MET A 1 21.01 -18.43 -0.04
CA MET A 1 20.77 -17.21 -0.83
C MET A 1 19.28 -16.90 -0.68
N HIS A 2 18.89 -15.75 -0.11
CA HIS A 2 17.47 -15.44 0.07
C HIS A 2 16.82 -15.23 -1.29
N GLU A 3 15.85 -16.07 -1.65
CA GLU A 3 15.15 -15.94 -2.92
C GLU A 3 14.01 -14.92 -2.79
N PHE A 4 14.22 -13.72 -3.34
CA PHE A 4 13.18 -12.70 -3.41
C PHE A 4 12.06 -13.11 -4.38
N THR A 5 10.82 -12.84 -4.01
CA THR A 5 9.64 -13.12 -4.85
C THR A 5 9.69 -12.33 -6.17
N GLN A 6 9.02 -12.85 -7.20
CA GLN A 6 8.96 -12.19 -8.52
C GLN A 6 8.43 -10.75 -8.44
N ASN A 7 7.37 -10.52 -7.65
CA ASN A 7 6.80 -9.19 -7.47
C ASN A 7 7.78 -8.23 -6.80
N TYR A 8 8.55 -8.71 -5.83
CA TYR A 8 9.58 -7.89 -5.17
C TYR A 8 10.74 -7.57 -6.10
N ARG A 9 11.16 -8.51 -6.96
CA ARG A 9 12.17 -8.23 -7.99
C ARG A 9 11.69 -7.19 -9.01
N ALA A 10 10.43 -7.27 -9.45
CA ALA A 10 9.83 -6.29 -10.34
C ALA A 10 9.80 -4.89 -9.73
N LEU A 11 9.48 -4.78 -8.43
CA LEU A 11 9.56 -3.54 -7.67
C LEU A 11 10.96 -2.92 -7.70
N LEU A 12 11.97 -3.71 -7.37
CA LEU A 12 13.36 -3.25 -7.32
C LEU A 12 13.85 -2.81 -8.70
N ALA A 13 13.53 -3.58 -9.74
CA ALA A 13 13.87 -3.23 -11.11
C ALA A 13 13.21 -1.91 -11.56
N HIS A 14 11.93 -1.69 -11.24
CA HIS A 14 11.20 -0.47 -11.61
C HIS A 14 11.83 0.80 -11.04
N TYR A 15 12.32 0.74 -9.80
CA TYR A 15 12.97 1.88 -9.13
C TYR A 15 14.50 1.85 -9.18
N GLY A 16 15.12 0.92 -9.92
CA GLY A 16 16.58 0.81 -10.03
C GLY A 16 17.28 0.57 -8.69
N MET A 17 16.63 -0.17 -7.79
CA MET A 17 17.10 -0.49 -6.44
C MET A 17 17.83 -1.84 -6.43
N GLN A 18 18.82 -1.97 -5.56
CA GLN A 18 19.52 -3.23 -5.30
C GLN A 18 19.03 -3.82 -3.98
N PRO A 19 18.58 -5.09 -3.94
CA PRO A 19 18.15 -5.71 -2.70
C PRO A 19 19.36 -6.01 -1.81
N SER A 20 19.21 -5.73 -0.53
CA SER A 20 20.09 -6.25 0.53
C SER A 20 19.26 -7.07 1.51
N ALA A 21 19.72 -8.27 1.85
CA ALA A 21 19.16 -9.05 2.95
C ALA A 21 20.07 -8.89 4.18
N ASN A 22 19.47 -8.77 5.36
CA ASN A 22 20.24 -8.77 6.60
C ASN A 22 20.89 -10.14 6.79
N THR A 23 22.16 -10.14 7.21
CA THR A 23 22.84 -11.36 7.62
C THR A 23 22.24 -11.83 8.94
N ALA A 24 21.83 -13.10 9.01
CA ALA A 24 21.30 -13.68 10.24
C ALA A 24 22.31 -13.51 11.38
N GLY A 25 21.88 -12.92 12.51
CA GLY A 25 22.73 -12.62 13.67
C GLY A 25 23.30 -11.20 13.73
N CYS A 26 23.10 -10.37 12.69
CA CYS A 26 23.55 -8.97 12.68
C CYS A 26 22.37 -7.98 12.83
N ALA A 27 21.84 -7.85 14.05
CA ALA A 27 20.75 -6.91 14.37
C ALA A 27 21.06 -5.44 13.98
N ASN A 28 22.34 -5.08 13.95
CA ASN A 28 22.81 -3.73 13.63
C ASN A 28 22.47 -3.27 12.19
N GLN A 29 22.15 -4.19 11.28
CA GLN A 29 21.79 -3.84 9.89
C GLN A 29 20.34 -3.34 9.75
N ASN A 30 19.47 -3.63 10.73
CA ASN A 30 18.08 -3.14 10.75
C ASN A 30 17.82 -2.06 11.80
N GLY A 31 18.80 -1.81 12.69
CA GLY A 31 18.60 -0.99 13.89
C GLY A 31 18.11 0.42 13.60
N ASP A 32 18.63 1.09 12.57
CA ASP A 32 18.22 2.45 12.22
C ASP A 32 16.76 2.53 11.73
N VAL A 33 16.34 1.54 10.94
CA VAL A 33 14.96 1.47 10.42
C VAL A 33 14.01 1.15 11.56
N GLU A 34 14.29 0.11 12.35
CA GLU A 34 13.49 -0.29 13.51
C GLU A 34 13.36 0.86 14.52
N GLN A 35 14.46 1.53 14.83
CA GLN A 35 14.48 2.65 15.76
C GLN A 35 13.75 3.88 15.22
N SER A 36 13.84 4.15 13.91
CA SER A 36 13.07 5.23 13.27
C SER A 36 11.56 4.97 13.37
N HIS A 37 11.12 3.73 13.13
CA HIS A 37 9.73 3.32 13.28
C HIS A 37 9.26 3.40 14.73
N PHE A 38 10.05 2.92 15.68
CA PHE A 38 9.75 3.00 17.12
C PHE A 38 9.56 4.46 17.56
N ARG A 39 10.53 5.32 17.24
CA ARG A 39 10.48 6.76 17.57
C ARG A 39 9.30 7.47 16.90
N PHE A 40 8.88 7.04 15.72
CA PHE A 40 7.68 7.60 15.10
C PHE A 40 6.41 7.21 15.86
N LYS A 41 6.28 5.95 16.27
CA LYS A 41 5.13 5.49 17.07
C LYS A 41 5.05 6.21 18.41
N GLU A 42 6.18 6.42 19.09
CA GLU A 42 6.23 7.24 20.31
C GLU A 42 5.78 8.68 20.06
N ALA A 43 6.27 9.31 18.99
CA ALA A 43 5.86 10.67 18.62
C ALA A 43 4.36 10.77 18.32
N VAL A 44 3.78 9.74 17.67
CA VAL A 44 2.33 9.66 17.44
C VAL A 44 1.59 9.59 18.77
N ASP A 45 2.01 8.71 19.68
CA ASP A 45 1.36 8.60 20.99
C ASP A 45 1.45 9.91 21.80
N GLN A 46 2.61 10.58 21.78
CA GLN A 46 2.79 11.89 22.42
C GLN A 46 1.87 12.95 21.81
N ALA A 47 1.79 13.04 20.48
CA ALA A 47 0.92 14.00 19.79
C ALA A 47 -0.56 13.76 20.12
N LEU A 48 -0.98 12.48 20.19
CA LEU A 48 -2.35 12.11 20.57
C LEU A 48 -2.66 12.43 22.04
N ARG A 49 -1.68 12.33 22.95
CA ARG A 49 -1.83 12.77 24.35
C ARG A 49 -2.02 14.29 24.43
N VAL A 50 -1.22 15.07 23.70
CA VAL A 50 -1.35 16.54 23.66
C VAL A 50 -2.69 16.97 23.08
N ARG A 51 -3.18 16.26 22.05
CA ARG A 51 -4.51 16.48 21.47
C ARG A 51 -5.65 16.20 22.47
N GLY A 52 -5.40 15.42 23.52
CA GLY A 52 -6.38 15.08 24.55
C GLY A 52 -7.43 14.03 24.13
N THR A 53 -7.42 13.58 22.88
CA THR A 53 -8.28 12.51 22.37
C THR A 53 -7.58 11.73 21.27
N ARG A 54 -7.87 10.42 21.23
CA ARG A 54 -7.42 9.50 20.17
C ARG A 54 -8.47 9.31 19.06
N ASP A 55 -9.65 9.90 19.21
CA ASP A 55 -10.76 9.71 18.30
C ASP A 55 -10.66 10.64 17.09
N PHE A 56 -10.86 10.08 15.91
CA PHE A 56 -10.92 10.80 14.64
C PHE A 56 -12.27 10.51 13.98
N ALA A 57 -12.86 11.52 13.34
CA ALA A 57 -14.15 11.36 12.67
C ALA A 57 -14.03 10.42 11.45
N THR A 58 -12.91 10.50 10.73
CA THR A 58 -12.62 9.64 9.59
C THR A 58 -11.18 9.13 9.58
N ARG A 59 -10.92 8.06 8.81
CA ARG A 59 -9.56 7.59 8.52
C ARG A 59 -8.70 8.68 7.86
N SER A 60 -9.31 9.51 7.01
CA SER A 60 -8.59 10.59 6.33
C SER A 60 -8.10 11.66 7.29
N ASP A 61 -8.88 12.00 8.33
CA ASP A 61 -8.45 12.94 9.36
C ASP A 61 -7.25 12.41 10.15
N TYR A 62 -7.25 11.10 10.44
CA TYR A 62 -6.12 10.44 11.07
C TYR A 62 -4.88 10.44 10.18
N GLU A 63 -5.02 10.10 8.90
CA GLU A 63 -3.93 10.13 7.92
C GLU A 63 -3.35 11.54 7.76
N HIS A 64 -4.19 12.57 7.74
CA HIS A 64 -3.76 13.97 7.71
C HIS A 64 -2.95 14.34 8.97
N CYS A 65 -3.44 13.97 10.16
CA CYS A 65 -2.72 14.19 11.41
C CYS A 65 -1.33 13.52 11.42
N LEU A 66 -1.24 12.28 10.92
CA LEU A 66 0.05 11.59 10.76
C LEU A 66 0.95 12.30 9.76
N GLY A 67 0.40 12.76 8.64
CA GLY A 67 1.12 13.52 7.61
C GLY A 67 1.76 14.80 8.17
N GLU A 68 1.00 15.57 8.95
CA GLU A 68 1.52 16.78 9.59
C GLU A 68 2.62 16.46 10.61
N LEU A 69 2.48 15.41 11.42
CA LEU A 69 3.52 14.98 12.34
C LEU A 69 4.81 14.58 11.61
N VAL A 70 4.70 13.83 10.51
CA VAL A 70 5.84 13.46 9.65
C VAL A 70 6.49 14.71 9.07
N ARG A 71 5.70 15.66 8.56
CA ARG A 71 6.19 16.92 8.00
C ARG A 71 6.98 17.71 9.05
N GLN A 72 6.42 17.91 10.24
CA GLN A 72 7.10 18.62 11.34
C GLN A 72 8.42 17.97 11.73
N ARG A 73 8.45 16.65 11.88
CA ARG A 73 9.70 15.91 12.16
C ARG A 73 10.73 16.10 11.04
N ASN A 74 10.29 16.11 9.78
CA ASN A 74 11.15 16.27 8.61
C ASN A 74 11.74 17.69 8.48
N LEU A 75 11.12 18.72 9.06
CA LEU A 75 11.66 20.08 9.02
C LEU A 75 13.07 20.16 9.62
N THR A 76 13.32 19.42 10.70
CA THR A 76 14.63 19.40 11.38
C THR A 76 15.77 18.83 10.54
N ARG A 77 15.46 18.06 9.50
CA ARG A 77 16.41 17.43 8.57
C ARG A 77 16.35 17.98 7.15
N SER A 78 15.51 18.98 6.89
CA SER A 78 15.28 19.48 5.53
C SER A 78 16.55 20.03 4.89
N GLN A 79 17.39 20.76 5.62
CA GLN A 79 18.66 21.27 5.08
C GLN A 79 19.64 20.16 4.67
N ARG A 80 19.78 19.11 5.49
CA ARG A 80 20.65 17.96 5.16
C ARG A 80 20.10 17.19 3.96
N PHE A 81 18.78 17.02 3.93
CA PHE A 81 18.11 16.37 2.80
C PHE A 81 18.31 17.15 1.49
N GLU A 82 18.18 18.48 1.50
CA GLU A 82 18.42 19.29 0.29
C GLU A 82 19.87 19.21 -0.19
N ALA A 83 20.85 19.12 0.71
CA ALA A 83 22.25 18.91 0.34
C ALA A 83 22.46 17.54 -0.35
N GLU A 84 21.80 16.49 0.13
CA GLU A 84 21.87 15.14 -0.44
C GLU A 84 21.00 14.97 -1.69
N ARG A 85 19.96 15.79 -1.87
CA ARG A 85 18.98 15.68 -2.95
C ARG A 85 19.64 15.73 -4.33
N ALA A 86 20.73 16.48 -4.48
CA ALA A 86 21.50 16.56 -5.71
C ALA A 86 22.13 15.22 -6.13
N ALA A 87 22.38 14.31 -5.18
CA ALA A 87 22.91 12.97 -5.45
C ALA A 87 21.82 11.93 -5.74
N LEU A 88 20.53 12.29 -5.58
CA LEU A 88 19.42 11.37 -5.84
C LEU A 88 19.11 11.26 -7.34
N ARG A 89 18.72 10.06 -7.76
CA ARG A 89 18.23 9.82 -9.13
C ARG A 89 16.76 10.23 -9.26
N ALA A 90 16.37 10.66 -10.45
CA ALA A 90 14.98 10.94 -10.76
C ALA A 90 14.11 9.68 -10.61
N LEU A 91 12.87 9.86 -10.15
CA LEU A 91 11.89 8.79 -10.13
C LEU A 91 11.42 8.45 -11.56
N PRO A 92 10.99 7.20 -11.80
CA PRO A 92 10.32 6.84 -13.05
C PRO A 92 9.09 7.74 -13.30
N THR A 93 8.77 7.96 -14.58
CA THR A 93 7.66 8.84 -15.00
C THR A 93 6.30 8.42 -14.42
N ALA A 94 6.11 7.12 -14.20
CA ALA A 94 4.92 6.58 -13.57
C ALA A 94 5.29 5.65 -12.41
N PRO A 95 4.52 5.65 -11.31
CA PRO A 95 4.68 4.68 -10.24
C PRO A 95 4.37 3.27 -10.76
N LEU A 96 5.00 2.27 -10.15
CA LEU A 96 4.73 0.87 -10.49
C LEU A 96 3.26 0.54 -10.21
N ASP A 97 2.57 -0.01 -11.22
CA ASP A 97 1.21 -0.52 -11.03
C ASP A 97 1.24 -1.91 -10.38
N PHE A 98 0.91 -1.96 -9.09
CA PHE A 98 0.79 -3.21 -8.34
C PHE A 98 -0.57 -3.91 -8.54
N THR A 99 -1.39 -3.43 -9.47
CA THR A 99 -2.71 -4.01 -9.72
C THR A 99 -2.58 -5.47 -10.13
N ARG A 100 -3.17 -6.34 -9.32
CA ARG A 100 -3.30 -7.76 -9.69
C ARG A 100 -4.57 -7.94 -10.49
N GLU A 101 -4.46 -8.51 -11.68
CA GLU A 101 -5.61 -8.81 -12.52
C GLU A 101 -6.00 -10.28 -12.39
N VAL A 102 -7.29 -10.54 -12.17
CA VAL A 102 -7.84 -11.91 -12.17
C VAL A 102 -9.13 -11.95 -12.97
N THR A 103 -9.33 -13.05 -13.69
CA THR A 103 -10.57 -13.29 -14.43
C THR A 103 -11.51 -14.12 -13.55
N VAL A 104 -12.72 -13.62 -13.34
CA VAL A 104 -13.72 -14.25 -12.46
C VAL A 104 -15.06 -14.40 -13.17
N ARG A 105 -15.74 -15.51 -12.90
CA ARG A 105 -17.04 -15.82 -13.49
C ARG A 105 -18.15 -15.45 -12.50
N VAL A 106 -19.17 -14.72 -12.97
CA VAL A 106 -20.32 -14.36 -12.14
C VAL A 106 -21.22 -15.57 -11.93
N SER A 107 -21.41 -15.95 -10.68
CA SER A 107 -22.30 -17.04 -10.28
C SER A 107 -23.77 -16.70 -10.51
N ARG A 108 -24.64 -17.72 -10.49
CA ARG A 108 -26.10 -17.55 -10.57
C ARG A 108 -26.70 -16.67 -9.46
N PHE A 109 -25.97 -16.50 -8.36
CA PHE A 109 -26.37 -15.69 -7.21
C PHE A 109 -25.89 -14.25 -7.32
N SER A 110 -25.41 -13.82 -8.49
CA SER A 110 -24.87 -12.48 -8.70
C SER A 110 -23.65 -12.17 -7.81
N LEU A 111 -22.84 -13.20 -7.56
CA LEU A 111 -21.60 -13.10 -6.77
C LEU A 111 -20.37 -13.46 -7.62
N VAL A 112 -19.25 -12.79 -7.35
CA VAL A 112 -17.91 -13.19 -7.80
C VAL A 112 -17.01 -13.48 -6.61
N ARG A 113 -16.10 -14.45 -6.76
CA ARG A 113 -15.09 -14.77 -5.75
C ARG A 113 -13.73 -14.19 -6.16
N VAL A 114 -13.21 -13.25 -5.39
CA VAL A 114 -11.91 -12.59 -5.63
C VAL A 114 -11.09 -12.68 -4.34
N LEU A 115 -9.87 -13.23 -4.43
CA LEU A 115 -8.96 -13.42 -3.27
C LEU A 115 -9.69 -13.96 -2.03
N ASN A 116 -10.37 -15.11 -2.16
CA ASN A 116 -11.16 -15.77 -1.11
C ASN A 116 -12.39 -15.01 -0.55
N ASN A 117 -12.67 -13.80 -1.04
CA ASN A 117 -13.82 -13.02 -0.63
C ASN A 117 -14.90 -13.05 -1.72
N HIS A 118 -16.17 -13.01 -1.30
CA HIS A 118 -17.30 -12.92 -2.22
C HIS A 118 -17.78 -11.48 -2.32
N TYR A 119 -18.08 -11.06 -3.54
CA TYR A 119 -18.51 -9.71 -3.87
C TYR A 119 -19.79 -9.75 -4.67
N SER A 120 -20.77 -8.95 -4.27
CA SER A 120 -22.02 -8.77 -4.99
C SER A 120 -21.80 -7.93 -6.24
N VAL A 121 -22.37 -8.38 -7.35
CA VAL A 121 -22.35 -7.67 -8.64
C VAL A 121 -23.76 -7.52 -9.19
N PRO A 122 -24.01 -6.66 -10.19
CA PRO A 122 -25.33 -6.55 -10.83
C PRO A 122 -25.81 -7.86 -11.46
N SER A 123 -27.08 -8.21 -11.24
CA SER A 123 -27.70 -9.46 -11.73
C SER A 123 -27.67 -9.62 -13.24
N ARG A 124 -27.65 -8.51 -14.00
CA ARG A 124 -27.48 -8.52 -15.46
C ARG A 124 -26.16 -9.16 -15.93
N LEU A 125 -25.19 -9.34 -15.02
CA LEU A 125 -23.90 -9.95 -15.31
C LEU A 125 -23.86 -11.43 -14.93
N ILE A 126 -24.94 -12.02 -14.40
CA ILE A 126 -25.03 -13.47 -14.21
C ILE A 126 -24.78 -14.12 -15.57
N GLY A 127 -23.80 -15.02 -15.65
CA GLY A 127 -23.42 -15.56 -16.95
C GLY A 127 -22.16 -14.93 -17.58
N ALA A 128 -21.76 -13.75 -17.11
CA ALA A 128 -20.61 -13.04 -17.65
C ALA A 128 -19.30 -13.46 -16.97
N THR A 129 -18.21 -13.23 -17.70
CA THR A 129 -16.83 -13.29 -17.21
C THR A 129 -16.32 -11.86 -17.06
N LEU A 130 -15.86 -11.52 -15.85
CA LEU A 130 -15.35 -10.19 -15.51
C LEU A 130 -13.85 -10.25 -15.26
N LYS A 131 -13.17 -9.16 -15.61
CA LYS A 131 -11.79 -8.91 -15.23
C LYS A 131 -11.79 -8.05 -13.96
N ALA A 132 -11.27 -8.58 -12.87
CA ALA A 132 -11.12 -7.87 -11.62
C ALA A 132 -9.69 -7.33 -11.48
N ARG A 133 -9.57 -6.02 -11.37
CA ARG A 133 -8.34 -5.30 -11.03
C ARG A 133 -8.30 -5.07 -9.53
N ILE A 134 -7.38 -5.73 -8.86
CA ILE A 134 -7.25 -5.73 -7.40
C ILE A 134 -6.22 -4.69 -6.99
N ARG A 135 -6.66 -3.68 -6.24
CA ARG A 135 -5.82 -2.66 -5.61
C ARG A 135 -5.74 -2.93 -4.10
N SER A 136 -4.98 -2.10 -3.40
CA SER A 136 -4.80 -2.21 -1.95
C SER A 136 -6.13 -2.13 -1.19
N GLU A 137 -6.94 -1.11 -1.51
CA GLU A 137 -8.18 -0.77 -0.80
C GLU A 137 -9.44 -1.11 -1.61
N ASN A 138 -9.34 -1.25 -2.93
CA ASN A 138 -10.50 -1.37 -3.84
C ASN A 138 -10.32 -2.47 -4.88
N LEU A 139 -11.42 -2.93 -5.45
CA LEU A 139 -11.53 -3.82 -6.59
C LEU A 139 -12.29 -3.11 -7.72
N ASP A 140 -11.70 -3.03 -8.90
CA ASP A 140 -12.38 -2.53 -10.10
C ASP A 140 -12.75 -3.71 -11.00
N LEU A 141 -14.04 -3.86 -11.33
CA LEU A 141 -14.56 -4.92 -12.18
C LEU A 141 -14.82 -4.39 -13.59
N TYR A 142 -14.36 -5.13 -14.60
CA TYR A 142 -14.51 -4.82 -16.01
C TYR A 142 -15.20 -5.95 -16.76
N HIS A 143 -16.07 -5.61 -17.71
CA HIS A 143 -16.62 -6.53 -18.69
C HIS A 143 -16.09 -6.15 -20.08
N GLY A 144 -15.17 -6.94 -20.61
CA GLY A 144 -14.35 -6.51 -21.75
C GLY A 144 -13.49 -5.31 -21.36
N THR A 145 -13.64 -4.19 -22.08
CA THR A 145 -12.95 -2.92 -21.80
C THR A 145 -13.77 -1.96 -20.92
N ALA A 146 -15.06 -2.24 -20.71
CA ALA A 146 -15.95 -1.36 -19.96
C ALA A 146 -15.76 -1.57 -18.44
N HIS A 147 -15.52 -0.48 -17.71
CA HIS A 147 -15.61 -0.49 -16.24
C HIS A 147 -17.07 -0.63 -15.82
N VAL A 148 -17.33 -1.51 -14.87
CA VAL A 148 -18.69 -1.89 -14.48
C VAL A 148 -18.99 -1.50 -13.04
N LEU A 149 -18.03 -1.70 -12.14
CA LEU A 149 -18.23 -1.51 -10.71
C LEU A 149 -16.89 -1.36 -9.99
N THR A 150 -16.84 -0.47 -9.00
CA THR A 150 -15.77 -0.41 -8.01
C THR A 150 -16.33 -0.83 -6.66
N LEU A 151 -15.63 -1.73 -5.97
CA LEU A 151 -16.00 -2.24 -4.66
C LEU A 151 -14.86 -2.04 -3.66
N PRO A 152 -15.15 -1.72 -2.38
CA PRO A 152 -14.12 -1.76 -1.35
C PRO A 152 -13.62 -3.20 -1.20
N ARG A 153 -12.31 -3.37 -1.08
CA ARG A 153 -11.70 -4.68 -0.85
C ARG A 153 -12.03 -5.13 0.57
N LEU A 154 -12.65 -6.29 0.69
CA LEU A 154 -12.97 -6.87 1.98
C LEU A 154 -11.70 -7.44 2.64
N SER A 155 -11.51 -7.10 3.91
CA SER A 155 -10.47 -7.64 4.77
C SER A 155 -10.90 -9.02 5.27
N GLY A 156 -10.52 -10.11 4.58
CA GLY A 156 -10.96 -11.45 4.98
C GLY A 156 -10.19 -12.61 4.35
N ARG A 157 -9.71 -13.52 5.22
CA ARG A 157 -9.04 -14.83 4.98
C ARG A 157 -8.06 -14.89 3.78
N ASN A 158 -6.80 -14.53 4.06
CA ASN A 158 -5.67 -15.06 3.29
C ASN A 158 -5.62 -16.58 3.39
#